data_AF-A0A1G9CS00-F1
#
_entry.id   AF-A0A1G9CS00-F1
#
_cell.length_a   1.000
_cell.length_b   1.000
_cell.length_c   1.000
_cell.angle_alpha   90.00
_cell.angle_beta   90.00
_cell.angle_gamma   90.00
#
_symmetry.space_group_name_H-M   'P 1'
#
loop_
_entity.id
_entity.type
_entity.pdbx_description
1 polymer ?
#
loop_
_entity_poly.entity_id
_entity_poly.type
_entity_poly.pdbx_seq_one_letter_code
_entity_poly.pdbx_strand_id
1 'polypeptide(L)'
;MKKSIFLFTIILVLASCGSPSAEEQLSSAEAEKEELENLLQTETVKLERNSVKLETLETEISQAETSQNDDNVQLYIDTVDEYTSSLVAELESLNELIQEDSGTENYNNLNDNIDSIIQNIDETISTYETEVSSLELNETLLRRHNSLEVAHADMSGALEQIKTGAANNDTETVQEGIASLNSISEFY
;
A
#
# COMPACT_ATOMS: atom_id res chain seq x y z
N MET A 1 61.54 22.24 49.99
CA MET A 1 61.06 21.98 48.62
C MET A 1 61.08 20.48 48.37
N LYS A 2 59.93 19.81 48.45
CA LYS A 2 59.74 18.40 48.10
C LYS A 2 58.55 18.34 47.13
N LYS A 3 58.79 17.82 45.93
CA LYS A 3 57.81 17.69 44.85
C LYS A 3 56.93 16.48 45.16
N SER A 4 55.62 16.67 45.21
CA SER A 4 54.64 15.59 45.30
C SER A 4 53.79 15.63 44.03
N ILE A 5 53.99 14.61 43.20
CA ILE A 5 53.28 14.36 41.94
C ILE A 5 51.88 13.86 42.32
N PHE A 6 50.84 14.61 41.95
CA PHE A 6 49.46 14.15 42.04
C PHE A 6 49.03 13.72 40.64
N LEU A 7 48.99 12.40 40.44
CA LEU A 7 48.57 11.75 39.21
C LEU A 7 47.04 11.76 39.17
N PHE A 8 46.45 12.69 38.40
CA PHE A 8 45.03 12.64 38.07
C PHE A 8 44.83 11.58 36.98
N THR A 9 44.47 10.37 37.40
CA THR A 9 43.97 9.33 36.51
C THR A 9 42.57 9.72 36.06
N ILE A 10 42.48 10.38 34.91
CA ILE A 10 41.21 10.57 34.20
C ILE A 10 40.79 9.19 33.70
N ILE A 11 39.77 8.61 34.35
CA ILE A 11 39.04 7.48 33.81
C ILE A 11 38.27 8.01 32.61
N LEU A 12 38.81 7.76 31.42
CA LEU A 12 38.09 7.88 30.16
C LEU A 12 36.96 6.83 30.20
N VAL A 13 35.78 7.27 30.61
CA VAL A 13 34.53 6.57 30.25
C VAL A 13 34.37 6.79 28.76
N LEU A 14 34.88 5.85 27.97
CA LEU A 14 34.45 5.66 26.60
C LEU A 14 32.98 5.22 26.70
N ALA A 15 32.06 6.18 26.62
CA ALA A 15 30.74 5.89 26.11
C ALA A 15 30.96 5.40 24.68
N SER A 16 31.08 4.07 24.51
CA SER A 16 31.03 3.43 23.21
C SER A 16 29.61 3.63 22.70
N CYS A 17 29.37 4.75 22.02
CA CYS A 17 28.32 4.84 21.01
C CYS A 17 28.84 3.98 19.84
N GLY A 18 28.77 2.67 20.03
CA GLY A 18 29.12 1.70 19.01
C GLY A 18 28.03 1.74 17.96
N SER A 19 28.41 2.02 16.73
CA SER A 19 27.59 1.74 15.56
C SER A 19 27.02 0.32 15.70
N PRO A 20 25.72 0.10 15.42
CA PRO A 20 25.11 -1.22 15.57
C PRO A 20 25.94 -2.25 14.81
N SER A 21 26.09 -3.44 15.39
CA SER A 21 26.84 -4.51 14.75
C SER A 21 26.19 -4.90 13.41
N ALA A 22 26.97 -5.45 12.47
CA ALA A 22 26.42 -5.88 11.18
C ALA A 22 25.29 -6.92 11.35
N GLU A 23 25.35 -7.78 12.38
CA GLU A 23 24.26 -8.67 12.75
C GLU A 23 23.01 -7.93 13.28
N GLU A 24 23.15 -6.87 14.07
CA GLU A 24 22.00 -6.06 14.53
C GLU A 24 21.34 -5.29 13.38
N GLN A 25 22.13 -4.76 12.44
CA GLN A 25 21.60 -4.07 11.27
C GLN A 25 20.85 -5.04 10.35
N LEU A 26 21.41 -6.23 10.12
CA LEU A 26 20.76 -7.27 9.32
C LEU A 26 19.45 -7.74 9.97
N SER A 27 19.47 -8.04 11.27
CA SER A 27 18.27 -8.48 11.99
C SER A 27 17.19 -7.41 12.05
N SER A 28 17.56 -6.12 12.13
CA SER A 28 16.61 -5.01 12.09
C SER A 28 15.97 -4.89 10.71
N ALA A 29 16.77 -4.99 9.65
CA ALA A 29 16.28 -4.89 8.29
C ALA A 29 15.38 -6.09 7.88
N GLU A 30 15.69 -7.30 8.37
CA GLU A 30 14.85 -8.49 8.18
C GLU A 30 13.48 -8.36 8.89
N ALA A 31 13.46 -7.82 10.11
CA ALA A 31 12.22 -7.60 10.85
C ALA A 31 11.35 -6.52 10.20
N GLU A 32 11.98 -5.45 9.72
CA GLU A 32 11.33 -4.35 9.00
C GLU A 32 10.74 -4.82 7.67
N LYS A 33 11.44 -5.70 6.96
CA LYS A 33 10.91 -6.39 5.78
C LYS A 33 9.67 -7.22 6.10
N GLU A 34 9.72 -8.07 7.13
CA GLU A 34 8.59 -8.93 7.52
C GLU A 34 7.35 -8.11 7.93
N GLU A 35 7.54 -6.95 8.55
CA GLU A 35 6.45 -6.03 8.89
C GLU A 35 5.80 -5.42 7.64
N LEU A 36 6.60 -4.92 6.70
CA LEU A 36 6.10 -4.36 5.43
C LEU A 36 5.35 -5.39 4.58
N GLU A 37 5.85 -6.63 4.53
CA GLU A 37 5.20 -7.76 3.85
C GLU A 37 3.82 -8.06 4.43
N ASN A 38 3.73 -8.22 5.76
CA ASN A 38 2.48 -8.55 6.43
C ASN A 38 1.44 -7.44 6.26
N LEU A 39 1.89 -6.18 6.27
CA LEU A 39 1.03 -5.03 6.03
C LEU A 39 0.46 -5.11 4.62
N LEU A 40 1.26 -5.06 3.56
CA LEU A 40 0.72 -4.97 2.19
C LEU A 40 -0.09 -6.20 1.74
N GLN A 41 0.28 -7.41 2.19
CA GLN A 41 -0.50 -8.62 1.93
C GLN A 41 -1.93 -8.55 2.51
N THR A 42 -2.12 -7.76 3.58
CA THR A 42 -3.45 -7.55 4.17
C THR A 42 -4.37 -6.80 3.20
N GLU A 43 -3.87 -5.82 2.45
CA GLU A 43 -4.67 -5.11 1.44
C GLU A 43 -5.11 -6.00 0.28
N THR A 44 -4.21 -6.81 -0.26
CA THR A 44 -4.55 -7.75 -1.33
C THR A 44 -5.72 -8.65 -0.93
N VAL A 45 -5.66 -9.23 0.28
CA VAL A 45 -6.72 -10.11 0.81
C VAL A 45 -8.04 -9.36 1.03
N LYS A 46 -7.98 -8.08 1.43
CA LYS A 46 -9.19 -7.28 1.65
C LYS A 46 -9.85 -6.83 0.34
N LEU A 47 -9.07 -6.54 -0.69
CA LEU A 47 -9.57 -6.25 -2.04
C LEU A 47 -10.29 -7.45 -2.65
N GLU A 48 -9.69 -8.65 -2.57
CA GLU A 48 -10.35 -9.89 -2.99
C GLU A 48 -11.69 -10.10 -2.25
N ARG A 49 -11.72 -9.83 -0.93
CA ARG A 49 -12.96 -9.92 -0.14
C ARG A 49 -14.02 -8.90 -0.55
N ASN A 50 -13.63 -7.75 -1.08
CA ASN A 50 -14.57 -6.72 -1.52
C ASN A 50 -15.22 -7.07 -2.87
N SER A 51 -14.52 -7.74 -3.79
CA SER A 51 -15.14 -8.31 -5.01
C SER A 51 -16.21 -9.36 -4.64
N VAL A 52 -15.93 -10.27 -3.70
CA VAL A 52 -16.91 -11.27 -3.22
C VAL A 52 -18.16 -10.65 -2.57
N LYS A 53 -17.98 -9.53 -1.83
CA LYS A 53 -19.13 -8.79 -1.25
C LYS A 53 -19.98 -8.13 -2.34
N LEU A 54 -19.39 -7.73 -3.47
CA LEU A 54 -20.10 -7.10 -4.58
C LEU A 54 -21.04 -8.10 -5.27
N GLU A 55 -20.56 -9.32 -5.55
CA GLU A 55 -21.36 -10.44 -6.09
C GLU A 55 -22.58 -10.75 -5.20
N THR A 56 -22.39 -10.66 -3.87
CA THR A 56 -23.47 -10.87 -2.90
C THR A 56 -24.52 -9.74 -2.95
N LEU A 57 -24.06 -8.48 -3.00
CA LEU A 57 -24.96 -7.31 -3.07
C LEU A 57 -25.72 -7.24 -4.40
N GLU A 58 -25.10 -7.66 -5.50
CA GLU A 58 -25.75 -7.83 -6.79
C GLU A 58 -26.90 -8.83 -6.70
N THR A 59 -26.68 -9.99 -6.09
CA THR A 59 -27.73 -11.00 -5.91
C THR A 59 -28.92 -10.39 -5.16
N GLU A 60 -28.66 -9.54 -4.17
CA GLU A 60 -29.70 -8.84 -3.41
C GLU A 60 -30.40 -7.75 -4.24
N ILE A 61 -29.66 -6.97 -5.06
CA ILE A 61 -30.20 -5.93 -5.95
C ILE A 61 -31.06 -6.55 -7.06
N SER A 62 -30.54 -7.58 -7.75
CA SER A 62 -31.23 -8.32 -8.81
C SER A 62 -32.47 -9.08 -8.33
N GLN A 63 -32.54 -9.38 -7.02
CA GLN A 63 -33.72 -9.95 -6.38
C GLN A 63 -34.73 -8.87 -5.93
N ALA A 64 -34.26 -7.68 -5.56
CA ALA A 64 -35.09 -6.57 -5.07
C ALA A 64 -35.69 -5.74 -6.21
N GLU A 65 -34.93 -5.50 -7.28
CA GLU A 65 -35.37 -4.83 -8.50
C GLU A 65 -35.79 -5.91 -9.51
N THR A 66 -37.01 -5.82 -10.02
CA THR A 66 -37.69 -6.89 -10.77
C THR A 66 -37.14 -7.12 -12.20
N SER A 67 -35.87 -6.83 -12.42
CA SER A 67 -35.15 -6.84 -13.70
C SER A 67 -33.98 -7.79 -13.62
N GLN A 68 -34.24 -9.09 -13.81
CA GLN A 68 -33.24 -10.16 -13.94
C GLN A 68 -32.27 -9.99 -15.14
N ASN A 69 -32.28 -8.84 -15.84
CA ASN A 69 -31.52 -8.54 -17.06
C ASN A 69 -31.37 -7.01 -17.21
N ASP A 70 -30.73 -6.34 -16.27
CA ASP A 70 -30.26 -4.97 -16.53
C ASP A 70 -28.80 -5.07 -17.02
N ASP A 71 -28.61 -4.86 -18.32
CA ASP A 71 -27.30 -4.93 -18.96
C ASP A 71 -26.29 -3.97 -18.28
N ASN A 72 -26.73 -2.85 -17.70
CA ASN A 72 -25.85 -1.93 -16.97
C ASN A 72 -25.34 -2.52 -15.66
N VAL A 73 -26.16 -3.32 -14.97
CA VAL A 73 -25.76 -3.99 -13.73
C VAL A 73 -24.68 -5.00 -14.05
N GLN A 74 -24.90 -5.87 -15.04
CA GLN A 74 -23.91 -6.87 -15.46
C GLN A 74 -22.60 -6.21 -15.88
N LEU A 75 -22.66 -5.15 -16.70
CA LEU A 75 -21.47 -4.39 -17.10
C LEU A 75 -20.74 -3.78 -15.90
N TYR A 76 -21.46 -3.26 -14.90
CA TYR A 76 -20.82 -2.73 -13.69
C TYR A 76 -20.04 -3.81 -12.92
N ILE A 77 -20.59 -5.03 -12.82
CA ILE A 77 -19.91 -6.13 -12.14
C ILE A 77 -18.67 -6.56 -12.92
N ASP A 78 -18.80 -6.77 -14.22
CA ASP A 78 -17.70 -7.16 -15.09
C ASP A 78 -16.55 -6.14 -14.99
N THR A 79 -16.88 -4.84 -15.02
CA THR A 79 -15.93 -3.74 -14.84
C THR A 79 -15.29 -3.73 -13.44
N VAL A 80 -16.04 -4.00 -12.36
CA VAL A 80 -15.47 -4.07 -10.99
C VAL A 80 -14.57 -5.30 -10.82
N ASP A 81 -14.90 -6.43 -11.43
CA ASP A 81 -14.09 -7.65 -11.36
C ASP A 81 -12.76 -7.51 -12.11
N GLU A 82 -12.80 -6.89 -13.30
CA GLU A 82 -11.60 -6.56 -14.07
C GLU A 82 -10.73 -5.53 -13.32
N TYR A 83 -11.36 -4.48 -12.77
CA TYR A 83 -10.70 -3.49 -11.91
C TYR A 83 -10.01 -4.14 -10.71
N THR A 84 -10.74 -4.97 -9.95
CA THR A 84 -10.22 -5.59 -8.73
C THR A 84 -9.07 -6.53 -9.05
N SER A 85 -9.21 -7.35 -10.09
CA SER A 85 -8.16 -8.29 -10.51
C SER A 85 -6.89 -7.57 -10.95
N SER A 86 -7.03 -6.49 -11.73
CA SER A 86 -5.90 -5.69 -12.21
C SER A 86 -5.22 -4.95 -11.06
N LEU A 87 -6.00 -4.32 -10.19
CA LEU A 87 -5.47 -3.60 -9.03
C LEU A 87 -4.73 -4.54 -8.07
N VAL A 88 -5.27 -5.74 -7.83
CA VAL A 88 -4.59 -6.77 -7.02
C VAL A 88 -3.23 -7.12 -7.61
N ALA A 89 -3.15 -7.36 -8.92
CA ALA A 89 -1.89 -7.70 -9.58
C ALA A 89 -0.84 -6.59 -9.47
N GLU A 90 -1.24 -5.33 -9.60
CA GLU A 90 -0.33 -4.18 -9.45
C GLU A 90 0.12 -4.00 -7.99
N LEU A 91 -0.76 -4.21 -7.02
CA LEU A 91 -0.42 -4.17 -5.59
C LEU A 91 0.49 -5.34 -5.18
N GLU A 92 0.31 -6.52 -5.75
CA GLU A 92 1.25 -7.64 -5.60
C GLU A 92 2.61 -7.30 -6.20
N SER A 93 2.64 -6.65 -7.37
CA SER A 93 3.89 -6.18 -8.00
C SER A 93 4.59 -5.13 -7.13
N LEU A 94 3.83 -4.22 -6.50
CA LEU A 94 4.36 -3.25 -5.53
C LEU A 94 4.98 -3.96 -4.34
N ASN A 95 4.32 -5.01 -3.84
CA ASN A 95 4.79 -5.82 -2.72
C ASN A 95 6.10 -6.54 -3.06
N GLU A 96 6.19 -7.17 -4.22
CA GLU A 96 7.42 -7.82 -4.70
C GLU A 96 8.56 -6.80 -4.81
N LEU A 97 8.28 -5.60 -5.35
CA LEU A 97 9.29 -4.55 -5.48
C LEU A 97 9.79 -4.06 -4.10
N ILE A 98 8.90 -3.89 -3.13
CA ILE A 98 9.27 -3.52 -1.75
C ILE A 98 10.09 -4.65 -1.09
N GLN A 99 9.77 -5.91 -1.36
CA GLN A 99 10.50 -7.07 -0.82
C GLN A 99 11.92 -7.21 -1.37
N GLU A 100 12.14 -6.84 -2.63
CA GLU A 100 13.45 -6.89 -3.27
C GLU A 100 14.39 -5.80 -2.75
N ASP A 101 13.85 -4.66 -2.32
CA ASP A 101 14.64 -3.49 -1.89
C ASP A 101 14.74 -3.33 -0.36
N SER A 102 13.78 -3.89 0.40
CA SER A 102 13.83 -3.97 1.86
C SER A 102 15.01 -4.84 2.31
N GLY A 103 16.02 -4.19 2.92
CA GLY A 103 17.29 -4.82 3.29
C GLY A 103 18.53 -4.16 2.71
N THR A 104 18.37 -3.19 1.80
CA THR A 104 19.47 -2.38 1.29
C THR A 104 19.38 -0.94 1.81
N GLU A 105 20.49 -0.32 2.20
CA GLU A 105 20.52 1.06 2.75
C GLU A 105 20.06 2.15 1.75
N ASN A 106 19.69 1.79 0.52
CA ASN A 106 19.16 2.72 -0.46
C ASN A 106 18.07 2.04 -1.27
N TYR A 107 16.86 2.61 -1.29
CA TYR A 107 15.70 2.18 -2.06
C TYR A 107 15.87 2.39 -3.58
N ASN A 108 17.02 2.01 -4.12
CA ASN A 108 17.41 2.32 -5.49
C ASN A 108 16.54 1.57 -6.51
N ASN A 109 16.18 0.30 -6.28
CA ASN A 109 15.34 -0.45 -7.22
C ASN A 109 13.87 -0.04 -7.09
N LEU A 110 13.41 0.27 -5.87
CA LEU A 110 12.08 0.79 -5.61
C LEU A 110 11.90 2.11 -6.36
N ASN A 111 12.86 3.04 -6.26
CA ASN A 111 12.81 4.32 -6.95
C ASN A 111 12.75 4.21 -8.49
N ASP A 112 13.42 3.22 -9.08
CA ASP A 112 13.44 3.06 -10.55
C ASP A 112 12.15 2.44 -11.11
N ASN A 113 11.44 1.62 -10.32
CA ASN A 113 10.30 0.83 -10.81
C ASN A 113 8.94 1.26 -10.23
N ILE A 114 8.91 1.98 -9.09
CA ILE A 114 7.66 2.36 -8.43
C ILE A 114 6.82 3.30 -9.28
N ASP A 115 7.45 4.16 -10.08
CA ASP A 115 6.75 5.07 -11.00
C ASP A 115 5.88 4.32 -12.01
N SER A 116 6.36 3.18 -12.52
CA SER A 116 5.60 2.37 -13.48
C SER A 116 4.41 1.70 -12.81
N ILE A 117 4.58 1.19 -11.58
CA ILE A 117 3.51 0.51 -10.84
C ILE A 117 2.41 1.52 -10.47
N ILE A 118 2.79 2.71 -9.97
CA ILE A 118 1.83 3.78 -9.67
C ILE A 118 1.08 4.20 -10.93
N GLN A 119 1.78 4.36 -12.06
CA GLN A 119 1.13 4.68 -13.33
C GLN A 119 0.11 3.60 -13.74
N ASN A 120 0.45 2.32 -13.62
CA ASN A 120 -0.47 1.23 -13.94
C ASN A 120 -1.71 1.21 -13.01
N ILE A 121 -1.53 1.50 -11.72
CA ILE A 121 -2.63 1.63 -10.77
C ILE A 121 -3.54 2.80 -11.14
N ASP A 122 -2.98 3.97 -11.44
CA ASP A 122 -3.74 5.16 -11.87
C ASP A 122 -4.49 4.88 -13.19
N GLU A 123 -3.87 4.18 -14.14
CA GLU A 123 -4.51 3.75 -15.40
C GLU A 123 -5.66 2.75 -15.15
N THR A 124 -5.48 1.82 -14.21
CA THR A 124 -6.51 0.85 -13.79
C THR A 124 -7.72 1.56 -13.18
N ILE A 125 -7.48 2.51 -12.27
CA ILE A 125 -8.52 3.35 -11.66
C ILE A 125 -9.23 4.18 -12.74
N SER A 126 -8.48 4.85 -13.62
CA SER A 126 -9.05 5.71 -14.66
C SER A 126 -9.89 4.93 -15.67
N THR A 127 -9.49 3.71 -16.00
CA THR A 127 -10.26 2.81 -16.88
C THR A 127 -11.59 2.45 -16.22
N TYR A 128 -11.56 2.01 -14.95
CA TYR A 128 -12.76 1.74 -14.17
C TYR A 128 -13.71 2.95 -14.12
N GLU A 129 -13.22 4.13 -13.76
CA GLU A 129 -14.04 5.34 -13.64
C GLU A 129 -14.67 5.72 -14.99
N THR A 130 -13.92 5.58 -16.08
CA THR A 130 -14.40 5.86 -17.43
C THR A 130 -15.52 4.90 -17.83
N GLU A 131 -15.33 3.60 -17.62
CA GLU A 131 -16.30 2.57 -17.96
C GLU A 131 -17.60 2.73 -17.15
N VAL A 132 -17.47 2.91 -15.82
CA VAL A 132 -18.63 3.08 -14.94
C VAL A 132 -19.40 4.36 -15.21
N SER A 133 -18.72 5.46 -15.58
CA SER A 133 -19.39 6.74 -15.89
C SER A 133 -20.38 6.65 -17.07
N SER A 134 -20.25 5.60 -17.90
CA SER A 134 -21.12 5.34 -19.04
C SER A 134 -22.39 4.55 -18.67
N LEU A 135 -22.45 4.01 -17.45
CA LEU A 135 -23.52 3.13 -16.97
C LEU A 135 -24.60 3.92 -16.22
N GLU A 136 -25.86 3.53 -16.40
CA GLU A 136 -26.95 4.02 -15.58
C GLU A 136 -27.08 3.14 -14.33
N LEU A 137 -26.48 3.60 -13.23
CA LEU A 137 -26.48 2.87 -11.96
C LEU A 137 -27.70 3.21 -11.10
N ASN A 138 -28.29 2.19 -10.46
CA ASN A 138 -29.26 2.42 -9.38
C ASN A 138 -28.58 3.04 -8.14
N GLU A 139 -29.39 3.50 -7.19
CA GLU A 139 -28.91 4.20 -5.97
C GLU A 139 -27.89 3.38 -5.17
N THR A 140 -28.05 2.05 -5.15
CA THR A 140 -27.16 1.17 -4.37
C THR A 140 -25.79 1.06 -5.02
N LEU A 141 -25.74 0.83 -6.34
CA LEU A 141 -24.49 0.75 -7.10
C LEU A 141 -23.80 2.11 -7.16
N LEU A 142 -24.55 3.20 -7.35
CA LEU A 142 -24.01 4.56 -7.33
C LEU A 142 -23.34 4.89 -5.99
N ARG A 143 -23.97 4.51 -4.87
CA ARG A 143 -23.37 4.71 -3.54
C ARG A 143 -22.06 3.94 -3.37
N ARG A 144 -21.96 2.74 -3.96
CA ARG A 144 -20.73 1.94 -3.95
C ARG A 144 -19.66 2.53 -4.85
N HIS A 145 -20.01 2.96 -6.06
CA HIS A 145 -19.11 3.68 -6.94
C HIS A 145 -18.52 4.93 -6.26
N ASN A 146 -19.35 5.78 -5.66
CA ASN A 146 -18.89 6.96 -4.92
C ASN A 146 -17.97 6.60 -3.73
N SER A 147 -18.18 5.43 -3.12
CA SER A 147 -17.30 4.93 -2.06
C SER A 147 -15.93 4.56 -2.60
N LEU A 148 -15.87 3.98 -3.80
CA LEU A 148 -14.64 3.64 -4.49
C LEU A 148 -13.90 4.91 -4.97
N GLU A 149 -14.60 5.93 -5.46
CA GLU A 149 -13.96 7.23 -5.81
C GLU A 149 -13.19 7.85 -4.64
N VAL A 150 -13.75 7.78 -3.42
CA VAL A 150 -13.03 8.24 -2.22
C VAL A 150 -11.81 7.37 -1.95
N ALA A 151 -11.95 6.05 -2.06
CA ALA A 151 -10.85 5.10 -1.91
C ALA A 151 -9.71 5.35 -2.91
N HIS A 152 -10.03 5.69 -4.17
CA HIS A 152 -9.03 5.99 -5.20
C HIS A 152 -8.18 7.21 -4.83
N ALA A 153 -8.83 8.28 -4.34
CA ALA A 153 -8.12 9.48 -3.92
C ALA A 153 -7.17 9.20 -2.75
N ASP A 154 -7.60 8.40 -1.77
CA ASP A 154 -6.76 7.98 -0.65
C ASP A 154 -5.60 7.09 -1.13
N MET A 155 -5.85 6.22 -2.13
CA MET A 155 -4.87 5.31 -2.71
C MET A 155 -3.77 6.06 -3.45
N SER A 156 -4.12 7.00 -4.33
CA SER A 156 -3.13 7.85 -5.01
C SER A 156 -2.30 8.63 -4.00
N GLY A 157 -2.90 9.10 -2.89
CA GLY A 157 -2.17 9.77 -1.81
C GLY A 157 -1.15 8.87 -1.11
N ALA A 158 -1.55 7.64 -0.76
CA ALA A 158 -0.67 6.66 -0.14
C ALA A 158 0.48 6.23 -1.08
N LEU A 159 0.19 6.00 -2.36
CA LEU A 159 1.18 5.65 -3.38
C LEU A 159 2.22 6.78 -3.59
N GLU A 160 1.77 8.04 -3.62
CA GLU A 160 2.68 9.19 -3.73
C GLU A 160 3.59 9.32 -2.49
N GLN A 161 3.10 8.97 -1.29
CA GLN A 161 3.94 8.90 -0.09
C GLN A 161 5.02 7.82 -0.22
N ILE A 162 4.65 6.60 -0.65
CA ILE A 162 5.63 5.51 -0.86
C ILE A 162 6.71 5.95 -1.87
N LYS A 163 6.30 6.54 -2.99
CA LYS A 163 7.21 7.10 -3.99
C LYS A 163 8.13 8.17 -3.43
N THR A 164 7.59 9.14 -2.71
CA THR A 164 8.37 10.23 -2.13
C THR A 164 9.35 9.72 -1.08
N GLY A 165 8.94 8.74 -0.26
CA GLY A 165 9.80 8.08 0.70
C GLY A 165 10.97 7.36 0.01
N ALA A 166 10.66 6.55 -1.01
CA ALA A 166 11.67 5.84 -1.80
C ALA A 166 12.70 6.80 -2.43
N ALA A 167 12.24 7.87 -3.08
CA ALA A 167 13.11 8.85 -3.73
C ALA A 167 14.04 9.60 -2.76
N ASN A 168 13.65 9.71 -1.49
CA ASN A 168 14.42 10.38 -0.44
C ASN A 168 15.20 9.42 0.47
N ASN A 169 15.14 8.10 0.22
CA ASN A 169 15.61 7.06 1.13
C ASN A 169 15.05 7.21 2.56
N ASP A 170 13.76 7.58 2.65
CA ASP A 170 13.04 7.78 3.90
C ASP A 170 12.11 6.59 4.15
N THR A 171 12.64 5.62 4.90
CA THR A 171 11.94 4.40 5.28
C THR A 171 10.66 4.64 6.09
N GLU A 172 10.65 5.65 6.95
CA GLU A 172 9.48 5.99 7.78
C GLU A 172 8.33 6.47 6.89
N THR A 173 8.62 7.34 5.92
CA THR A 173 7.63 7.78 4.93
C THR A 173 7.11 6.63 4.05
N VAL A 174 7.98 5.68 3.66
CA VAL A 174 7.55 4.47 2.92
C VAL A 174 6.60 3.62 3.76
N GLN A 175 6.91 3.40 5.04
CA GLN A 175 6.08 2.65 5.98
C GLN A 175 4.72 3.33 6.22
N GLU A 176 4.71 4.65 6.42
CA GLU A 176 3.48 5.42 6.57
C GLU A 176 2.59 5.30 5.34
N GLY A 177 3.16 5.39 4.13
CA GLY A 177 2.42 5.21 2.88
C GLY A 177 1.82 3.81 2.76
N ILE A 178 2.57 2.75 3.11
CA ILE A 178 2.07 1.36 3.11
C ILE A 178 0.96 1.17 4.16
N ALA A 179 1.11 1.76 5.35
CA ALA A 179 0.09 1.72 6.38
C ALA A 179 -1.18 2.48 5.97
N SER A 180 -1.02 3.63 5.31
CA SER A 180 -2.13 4.40 4.73
C SER A 180 -2.85 3.60 3.66
N LEU A 181 -2.14 2.97 2.73
CA LEU A 181 -2.69 2.06 1.74
C LEU A 181 -3.51 0.94 2.42
N ASN A 182 -3.01 0.41 3.53
CA ASN A 182 -3.69 -0.60 4.35
C ASN A 182 -4.95 -0.18 5.10
N SER A 183 -5.14 1.12 5.27
CA SER A 183 -6.31 1.66 5.95
C SER A 183 -7.49 1.93 5.01
N ILE A 184 -7.23 1.97 3.70
CA ILE A 184 -8.24 2.35 2.69
C ILE A 184 -9.39 1.34 2.67
N SER A 185 -9.09 0.05 2.74
CA SER A 185 -10.09 -1.02 2.78
C SER A 185 -10.94 -1.10 4.07
N GLU A 186 -10.59 -0.40 5.15
CA GLU A 186 -11.36 -0.47 6.40
C GLU A 186 -12.72 0.25 6.32
N PHE A 187 -12.93 1.10 5.30
CA PHE A 187 -14.06 2.01 5.24
C PHE A 187 -15.13 1.71 4.18
N TYR A 188 -14.91 0.73 3.30
CA TYR A 188 -15.73 0.54 2.09
C TYR A 188 -16.26 -0.90 1.90
#